data_AF-A0A523T5C0-F1
#
_entry.id   AF-A0A523T5C0-F1
#
_cell.length_a   1.000
_cell.length_b   1.000
_cell.length_c   1.000
_cell.angle_alpha   90.00
_cell.angle_beta   90.00
_cell.angle_gamma   90.00
#
_symmetry.space_group_name_H-M   'P 1'
#
loop_
_entity.id
_entity.type
_entity.pdbx_description
1 polymer ?
#
loop_
_entity_poly.entity_id
_entity_poly.type
_entity_poly.pdbx_seq_one_letter_code
_entity_poly.pdbx_strand_id
1 'polypeptide(L)'
;MTDICFPERIRVSTGSAMVLGLLRGKLDAKPTTTYLLMCRNEKCSANCGFCPQARKSKGRADMLSRVTWPAFPTRQVVDGIERTARDGFIKRVCVQSLNYPEVYDDVLLLVRKIKSRVSVPISV
;
A
#
# COMPACT_ATOMS: atom_id res chain seq x y z
N MET A 1 -6.08 -16.38 11.13
CA MET A 1 -6.21 -16.26 9.67
C MET A 1 -4.82 -16.01 9.15
N THR A 2 -4.29 -16.93 8.33
CA THR A 2 -2.98 -16.78 7.70
C THR A 2 -3.00 -15.52 6.84
N ASP A 3 -2.29 -14.48 7.29
CA ASP A 3 -2.18 -13.19 6.61
C ASP A 3 -1.28 -13.35 5.36
N ILE A 4 -1.79 -14.00 4.33
CA ILE A 4 -1.10 -14.06 3.04
C ILE A 4 -0.84 -12.61 2.59
N CYS A 5 0.43 -12.27 2.45
CA CYS A 5 0.86 -10.91 2.17
C CYS A 5 1.25 -10.73 0.71
N PHE A 6 2.20 -9.84 0.39
CA PHE A 6 2.68 -9.70 -0.98
C PHE A 6 3.34 -11.02 -1.44
N PRO A 7 3.10 -11.49 -2.69
CA PRO A 7 2.48 -10.79 -3.83
C PRO A 7 0.94 -10.78 -3.90
N GLU A 8 0.25 -11.59 -3.11
CA GLU A 8 -1.21 -11.77 -3.20
C GLU A 8 -1.97 -10.55 -2.69
N ARG A 9 -1.48 -9.92 -1.61
CA ARG A 9 -2.10 -8.75 -0.97
C ARG A 9 -1.12 -7.61 -0.76
N ILE A 10 -1.64 -6.40 -0.74
CA ILE A 10 -0.89 -5.19 -0.38
C ILE A 10 -1.74 -4.30 0.51
N ARG A 11 -1.10 -3.56 1.43
CA ARG A 11 -1.81 -2.59 2.26
C ARG A 11 -1.99 -1.28 1.50
N VAL A 12 -3.16 -0.70 1.66
CA VAL A 12 -3.54 0.57 1.03
C VAL A 12 -4.00 1.51 2.14
N SER A 13 -3.56 2.77 2.12
CA SER A 13 -4.08 3.75 3.08
C SER A 13 -5.59 3.88 2.93
N THR A 14 -6.32 4.06 4.02
CA THR A 14 -7.80 4.14 4.00
C THR A 14 -8.34 5.18 3.01
N GLY A 15 -7.71 6.35 2.90
CA GLY A 15 -8.11 7.37 1.92
C GLY A 15 -7.91 6.91 0.47
N SER A 16 -6.77 6.28 0.15
CA SER A 16 -6.55 5.69 -1.17
C SER A 16 -7.53 4.55 -1.45
N ALA A 17 -7.80 3.68 -0.46
CA ALA A 17 -8.73 2.57 -0.62
C ALA A 17 -10.15 3.05 -1.00
N MET A 18 -10.61 4.17 -0.44
CA MET A 18 -11.88 4.80 -0.83
C MET A 18 -11.85 5.34 -2.26
N VAL A 19 -10.78 6.03 -2.68
CA VAL A 19 -10.63 6.54 -4.05
C VAL A 19 -10.58 5.39 -5.07
N LEU A 20 -9.89 4.31 -4.74
CA LEU A 20 -9.80 3.10 -5.57
C LEU A 20 -11.11 2.28 -5.59
N GLY A 21 -12.13 2.66 -4.81
CA GLY A 21 -13.41 1.94 -4.72
C GLY A 21 -13.34 0.61 -3.97
N LEU A 22 -12.30 0.39 -3.16
CA LEU A 22 -12.10 -0.80 -2.34
C LEU A 22 -12.79 -0.71 -0.98
N LEU A 23 -13.06 0.52 -0.53
CA LEU A 23 -13.75 0.81 0.72
C LEU A 23 -14.82 1.88 0.47
N ARG A 24 -15.96 1.77 1.14
CA ARG A 24 -16.97 2.84 1.16
C ARG A 24 -16.68 3.80 2.31
N GLY A 25 -16.82 5.10 2.06
CA GLY A 25 -16.68 6.14 3.08
C GLY A 25 -16.76 7.54 2.48
N LYS A 26 -16.69 8.54 3.34
CA LYS A 26 -16.70 9.95 2.96
C LYS A 26 -15.29 10.52 3.12
N LEU A 27 -14.83 11.23 2.08
CA LEU A 27 -13.59 12.00 2.11
C LEU A 27 -13.93 13.43 1.71
N ASP A 28 -13.64 14.38 2.61
CA ASP A 28 -13.81 15.80 2.29
C ASP A 28 -12.75 16.27 1.29
N ALA A 29 -11.56 15.65 1.32
CA ALA A 29 -10.50 15.84 0.34
C ALA A 29 -10.02 14.48 -0.21
N LYS A 30 -10.26 14.22 -1.49
CA LYS A 30 -9.81 12.98 -2.15
C LYS A 30 -8.32 13.06 -2.48
N PRO A 31 -7.48 12.11 -2.04
CA PRO A 31 -6.07 12.10 -2.42
C PRO A 31 -5.91 11.81 -3.92
N THR A 32 -5.02 12.56 -4.58
CA THR A 32 -4.58 12.29 -5.97
C THR A 32 -3.38 11.34 -6.02
N THR A 33 -2.81 10.99 -4.87
CA THR A 33 -1.76 9.97 -4.73
C THR A 33 -2.34 8.71 -4.10
N THR A 34 -2.08 7.56 -4.72
CA THR A 34 -2.33 6.25 -4.10
C THR A 34 -1.17 5.89 -3.19
N TYR A 35 -1.42 5.70 -1.90
CA TYR A 35 -0.41 5.27 -0.93
C TYR A 35 -0.53 3.77 -0.65
N LEU A 36 0.54 3.04 -0.96
CA LEU A 36 0.69 1.61 -0.79
C LEU A 36 1.75 1.33 0.27
N LEU A 37 1.55 0.28 1.06
CA LEU A 37 2.51 -0.19 2.05
C LEU A 37 2.75 -1.68 1.85
N MET A 38 4.00 -2.07 1.65
CA MET A 38 4.40 -3.47 1.61
C MET A 38 4.00 -4.14 2.91
N CYS A 39 3.42 -5.32 2.80
CA CYS A 39 2.97 -6.09 3.93
C CYS A 39 3.69 -7.43 3.94
N ARG A 40 3.95 -7.93 5.15
CA ARG A 40 4.50 -9.25 5.42
C ARG A 40 3.94 -9.76 6.74
N ASN A 41 4.02 -11.08 6.93
CA ASN A 41 3.61 -11.73 8.17
C ASN A 41 4.46 -11.29 9.37
N GLU A 42 5.73 -11.02 9.12
CA GLU A 42 6.68 -10.60 10.15
C GLU A 42 6.81 -9.08 10.21
N LYS A 43 7.15 -8.56 11.39
CA LYS A 43 7.44 -7.13 11.55
C LYS A 43 8.75 -6.74 10.87
N CYS A 44 8.89 -5.45 10.59
CA CYS A 44 10.11 -4.85 10.05
C CYS A 44 11.34 -5.26 10.86
N SER A 45 12.46 -5.56 10.21
CA SER A 45 13.73 -5.87 10.90
C SER A 45 14.26 -4.68 11.71
N ALA A 46 13.89 -3.46 11.32
CA ALA A 46 14.20 -2.22 12.03
C ALA A 46 13.32 -2.00 13.27
N ASN A 47 13.70 -1.04 14.11
CA ASN A 47 13.04 -0.80 15.40
C ASN A 47 12.80 0.68 15.74
N CYS A 48 12.25 1.45 14.79
CA CYS A 48 11.91 2.86 15.03
C CYS A 48 10.88 3.00 16.17
N GLY A 49 11.16 3.85 17.16
CA GLY A 49 10.37 3.94 18.39
C GLY A 49 8.90 4.33 18.21
N PHE A 50 8.58 5.06 17.14
CA PHE A 50 7.21 5.48 16.81
C PHE A 50 6.46 4.50 15.91
N CYS A 51 7.14 3.49 15.34
CA CYS A 51 6.59 2.71 14.24
C CYS A 51 5.85 1.45 14.76
N PRO A 52 4.56 1.27 14.43
CA PRO A 52 3.82 0.04 14.77
C PRO A 52 4.38 -1.22 14.10
N GLN A 53 5.09 -1.05 12.98
CA GLN A 53 5.72 -2.12 12.21
C GLN A 53 7.11 -2.51 12.73
N ALA A 54 7.67 -1.80 13.73
CA ALA A 54 8.97 -2.11 14.32
C ALA A 54 8.99 -3.51 14.96
N ARG A 55 10.12 -4.23 14.87
CA ARG A 55 10.23 -5.62 15.38
C ARG A 55 9.77 -5.82 16.82
N LYS A 56 10.02 -4.86 17.73
CA LYS A 56 9.60 -4.95 19.14
C LYS A 56 8.28 -4.23 19.46
N SER A 57 7.63 -3.62 18.46
CA SER A 57 6.38 -2.92 18.70
C SER A 57 5.28 -3.91 19.06
N LYS A 58 4.45 -3.57 20.05
CA LYS A 58 3.20 -4.30 20.36
C LYS A 58 1.98 -3.66 19.69
N GLY A 59 2.19 -2.55 18.96
CA GLY A 59 1.13 -1.87 18.23
C GLY A 59 0.62 -2.68 17.04
N ARG A 60 -0.59 -2.36 16.62
CA ARG A 60 -1.21 -2.92 15.41
C ARG A 60 -0.44 -2.52 14.16
N ALA A 61 0.07 -3.50 13.42
CA ALA A 61 0.86 -3.30 12.20
C ALA A 61 0.15 -2.48 11.12
N ASP A 62 -1.19 -2.49 11.12
CA ASP A 62 -2.03 -1.79 10.18
C ASP A 62 -2.36 -0.34 10.57
N MET A 63 -1.86 0.16 11.70
CA MET A 63 -2.15 1.49 12.22
C MET A 63 -0.92 2.40 12.17
N LEU A 64 -0.52 2.81 10.97
CA LEU A 64 0.64 3.68 10.73
C LEU A 64 0.19 5.14 10.52
N SER A 65 0.86 6.09 11.17
CA SER A 65 0.58 7.53 11.02
C SER A 65 -0.85 7.95 11.37
N ARG A 66 -1.45 7.32 12.39
CA ARG A 66 -2.84 7.55 12.84
C ARG A 66 -3.91 7.23 11.79
N VAL A 67 -3.56 6.54 10.71
CA VAL A 67 -4.50 6.03 9.72
C VAL A 67 -4.39 4.51 9.63
N THR A 68 -5.47 3.87 9.20
CA THR A 68 -5.50 2.43 8.97
C THR A 68 -5.02 2.09 7.56
N TRP A 69 -4.38 0.93 7.46
CA TRP A 69 -3.77 0.39 6.25
C TRP A 69 -4.31 -1.03 5.98
N PRO A 70 -5.60 -1.18 5.64
CA PRO A 70 -6.19 -2.47 5.33
C PRO A 70 -5.49 -3.14 4.14
N ALA A 71 -5.38 -4.46 4.18
CA ALA A 71 -4.81 -5.26 3.11
C ALA A 71 -5.88 -5.67 2.10
N PHE A 72 -5.59 -5.53 0.81
CA PHE A 72 -6.48 -5.92 -0.29
C PHE A 72 -5.74 -6.80 -1.29
N PRO A 73 -6.44 -7.62 -2.10
CA PRO A 73 -5.81 -8.36 -3.18
C PRO A 73 -5.06 -7.41 -4.12
N THR A 74 -3.78 -7.67 -4.35
CA THR A 74 -2.89 -6.81 -5.15
C THR A 74 -3.47 -6.56 -6.55
N ARG A 75 -4.12 -7.57 -7.14
CA ARG A 75 -4.82 -7.44 -8.43
C ARG A 75 -5.90 -6.36 -8.39
N GLN A 76 -6.78 -6.38 -7.39
CA GLN A 76 -7.85 -5.38 -7.25
C GLN A 76 -7.30 -3.97 -7.03
N VAL A 77 -6.18 -3.85 -6.31
CA VAL A 77 -5.50 -2.56 -6.13
C VAL A 77 -4.98 -2.03 -7.46
N VAL A 78 -4.30 -2.85 -8.25
CA VAL A 78 -3.79 -2.45 -9.59
C VAL A 78 -4.95 -2.11 -10.53
N ASP A 79 -6.03 -2.90 -10.54
CA ASP A 79 -7.25 -2.63 -11.32
C ASP A 79 -7.86 -1.26 -10.95
N GLY A 80 -7.94 -0.96 -9.65
CA GLY A 80 -8.43 0.32 -9.15
C GLY A 80 -7.53 1.49 -9.54
N ILE A 81 -6.20 1.32 -9.47
CA ILE A 81 -5.24 2.36 -9.86
C ILE A 81 -5.38 2.64 -11.36
N GLU A 82 -5.45 1.62 -12.21
CA GLU A 82 -5.62 1.79 -13.65
C GLU A 82 -6.88 2.60 -13.98
N ARG A 83 -8.03 2.19 -13.41
CA ARG A 83 -9.31 2.90 -13.63
C ARG A 83 -9.22 4.35 -13.19
N THR A 84 -8.80 4.59 -11.95
CA THR A 84 -8.77 5.95 -11.38
C THR A 84 -7.70 6.85 -12.00
N ALA A 85 -6.62 6.29 -12.54
CA ALA A 85 -5.64 7.03 -13.34
C ALA A 85 -6.21 7.42 -14.71
N ARG A 86 -6.93 6.49 -15.37
CA ARG A 86 -7.61 6.75 -16.65
C ARG A 86 -8.66 7.84 -16.52
N ASP A 87 -9.42 7.84 -15.43
CA ASP A 87 -10.42 8.87 -15.10
C ASP A 87 -9.77 10.20 -14.64
N GLY A 88 -8.44 10.24 -14.54
CA GLY A 88 -7.69 11.43 -14.17
C GLY A 88 -7.72 11.78 -12.68
N PHE A 89 -8.26 10.94 -11.80
CA PHE A 89 -8.25 11.17 -10.35
C PHE A 89 -6.87 10.92 -9.72
N ILE A 90 -6.28 9.76 -9.99
CA ILE A 90 -4.96 9.41 -9.47
C ILE A 90 -3.89 9.91 -10.42
N LYS A 91 -2.92 10.64 -9.87
CA LYS A 91 -1.80 11.25 -10.58
C LYS A 91 -0.46 10.63 -10.22
N ARG A 92 -0.37 9.86 -9.13
CA ARG A 92 0.88 9.25 -8.63
C ARG A 92 0.60 8.03 -7.76
N VAL A 93 1.53 7.07 -7.75
CA VAL A 93 1.56 6.00 -6.75
C VAL A 93 2.79 6.18 -5.85
N CYS A 94 2.61 6.06 -4.53
CA CYS A 94 3.66 6.05 -3.53
C CYS A 94 3.73 4.66 -2.91
N VAL A 95 4.86 3.98 -3.03
CA VAL A 95 5.13 2.67 -2.47
C VAL A 95 6.01 2.85 -1.24
N GLN A 96 5.49 2.48 -0.08
CA GLN A 96 6.24 2.46 1.17
C GLN A 96 6.60 1.01 1.50
N SER A 97 7.79 0.78 2.02
CA SER A 97 8.28 -0.55 2.34
C SER A 97 8.72 -0.70 3.80
N LEU A 98 8.97 -1.94 4.18
CA LEU A 98 9.59 -2.30 5.45
C LEU A 98 11.03 -2.74 5.18
N ASN A 99 11.88 -2.77 6.20
CA ASN A 99 13.19 -3.37 6.08
C ASN A 99 13.08 -4.91 6.25
N TYR A 100 13.42 -5.65 5.20
CA TYR A 100 13.55 -7.11 5.15
C TYR A 100 14.40 -7.51 3.93
N PRO A 101 15.01 -8.71 3.91
CA PRO A 101 15.99 -9.08 2.88
C PRO A 101 15.47 -8.98 1.43
N GLU A 102 14.24 -9.40 1.18
CA GLU A 102 13.64 -9.50 -0.16
C GLU A 102 12.96 -8.20 -0.63
N VAL A 103 13.02 -7.12 0.17
CA VAL A 103 12.23 -5.89 -0.08
C VAL A 103 12.48 -5.27 -1.44
N TYR A 104 13.72 -5.32 -1.92
CA TYR A 104 14.09 -4.74 -3.19
C TYR A 104 13.37 -5.43 -4.35
N ASP A 105 13.41 -6.77 -4.38
CA ASP A 105 12.80 -7.58 -5.43
C ASP A 105 11.27 -7.48 -5.39
N ASP A 106 10.69 -7.48 -4.20
CA ASP A 106 9.24 -7.35 -4.01
C ASP A 106 8.73 -5.98 -4.47
N VAL A 107 9.43 -4.89 -4.12
CA VAL A 107 9.09 -3.55 -4.60
C VAL A 107 9.24 -3.47 -6.12
N LEU A 108 10.32 -4.04 -6.68
CA LEU A 108 10.54 -4.06 -8.12
C LEU A 108 9.43 -4.83 -8.85
N LEU A 109 8.98 -5.97 -8.30
CA LEU A 109 7.86 -6.75 -8.82
C LEU A 109 6.56 -5.93 -8.82
N LEU A 110 6.25 -5.25 -7.71
CA LEU A 110 5.08 -4.38 -7.61
C LEU A 110 5.13 -3.23 -8.63
N VAL A 111 6.28 -2.55 -8.73
CA VAL A 111 6.49 -1.44 -9.66
C VAL A 111 6.29 -1.90 -11.11
N ARG A 112 6.89 -3.02 -11.50
CA ARG A 112 6.69 -3.61 -12.84
C ARG A 112 5.23 -3.94 -13.10
N LYS A 113 4.54 -4.54 -12.13
CA LYS A 113 3.12 -4.89 -12.24
C LYS A 113 2.24 -3.65 -12.45
N ILE A 114 2.49 -2.56 -11.73
CA ILE A 114 1.74 -1.30 -11.90
C ILE A 114 2.08 -0.65 -13.25
N LYS A 115 3.37 -0.52 -13.58
CA LYS A 115 3.83 0.13 -14.83
C LYS A 115 3.40 -0.60 -16.10
N SER A 116 3.17 -1.91 -16.04
CA SER A 116 2.65 -2.68 -17.17
C SER A 116 1.23 -2.26 -17.59
N ARG A 117 0.50 -1.53 -16.73
CA ARG A 117 -0.92 -1.16 -16.94
C ARG A 117 -1.22 0.32 -16.74
N VAL A 118 -0.34 1.05 -16.05
CA VAL A 118 -0.62 2.42 -15.59
C VAL A 118 0.56 3.35 -15.87
N SER A 119 0.27 4.50 -16.49
CA SER A 119 1.25 5.51 -16.92
C SER A 119 1.48 6.66 -15.93
N VAL A 120 1.21 6.47 -14.64
CA VAL A 120 1.47 7.50 -13.62
C VAL A 120 2.89 7.38 -13.04
N PRO A 121 3.51 8.48 -12.56
CA PRO A 121 4.74 8.43 -11.77
C PRO A 121 4.62 7.53 -10.54
N ILE A 122 5.71 6.86 -10.18
CA ILE A 122 5.80 6.03 -8.97
C ILE A 122 6.95 6.55 -8.12
N SER A 123 6.67 6.79 -6.84
CA SER A 123 7.68 7.06 -5.81
C SER A 123 7.87 5.80 -4.98
N VAL A 124 9.12 5.40 -4.76
CA VAL A 124 9.54 4.27 -3.92
C VAL A 124 10.45 4.77 -2.81
#